data_AF-A0A933B9W7-F1
#
_entry.id   AF-A0A933B9W7-F1
#
_cell.length_a   1.000
_cell.length_b   1.000
_cell.length_c   1.000
_cell.angle_alpha   90.00
_cell.angle_beta   90.00
_cell.angle_gamma   90.00
#
_symmetry.space_group_name_H-M   'P 1'
#
loop_
_entity.id
_entity.type
_entity.pdbx_description
1 polymer ?
#
loop_
_entity_poly.entity_id
_entity_poly.type
_entity_poly.pdbx_seq_one_letter_code
_entity_poly.pdbx_strand_id
1 'polypeptide(L)'
;FHYLRYLLLLVVAAKAVSTVIDYQFNGLVELAVSGTEARTALFGTFYTVLNVTSLAVQLLLTSRLFNRLGVHRSLTVLPVGLAIGLIGLLVIPGIAVAGLVALYDRSMNYSLGQTGKEVLYVSIPSEVRYQVKPLIDAAAFRFAQGMAGVGLLVAQRLGHLPPQTFGLLALPLIAVWWLAIHRLQAVEAAWVQRL
;
A
#
# COMPACT_ATOMS: atom_id res chain seq x y z
N PHE A 1 -0.56 -23.65 -6.02
CA PHE A 1 -0.40 -23.11 -4.66
C PHE A 1 0.64 -21.99 -4.53
N HIS A 2 1.84 -22.11 -5.09
CA HIS A 2 2.88 -21.07 -4.95
C HIS A 2 2.46 -19.65 -5.39
N TYR A 3 1.71 -19.53 -6.50
CA TYR A 3 1.21 -18.24 -7.00
C TYR A 3 0.31 -17.50 -5.99
N LEU A 4 -0.71 -18.18 -5.46
CA LEU A 4 -1.62 -17.63 -4.44
C LEU A 4 -0.88 -17.16 -3.19
N ARG A 5 0.15 -17.89 -2.76
CA ARG A 5 0.95 -17.49 -1.59
C ARG A 5 1.65 -16.16 -1.81
N TYR A 6 2.25 -15.94 -2.98
CA TYR A 6 2.91 -14.67 -3.30
C TYR A 6 1.91 -13.53 -3.49
N LEU A 7 0.74 -13.81 -4.07
CA LEU A 7 -0.35 -12.83 -4.17
C LEU A 7 -0.85 -12.41 -2.79
N LEU A 8 -1.07 -13.36 -1.89
CA LEU A 8 -1.45 -13.11 -0.50
C LEU A 8 -0.38 -12.28 0.22
N LEU A 9 0.90 -12.66 0.10
CA LEU A 9 2.03 -11.92 0.70
C LEU A 9 2.10 -10.48 0.18
N LEU A 10 1.91 -10.28 -1.12
CA LEU A 10 1.87 -8.96 -1.74
C LEU A 10 0.77 -8.10 -1.13
N VAL A 11 -0.46 -8.61 -1.04
CA VAL A 11 -1.62 -7.86 -0.51
C VAL A 11 -1.46 -7.56 0.99
N VAL A 12 -1.02 -8.54 1.77
CA VAL A 12 -0.81 -8.39 3.22
C VAL A 12 0.30 -7.39 3.51
N ALA A 13 1.44 -7.48 2.81
CA ALA A 13 2.55 -6.56 3.00
C ALA A 13 2.16 -5.12 2.59
N ALA A 14 1.52 -4.95 1.42
CA ALA A 14 1.02 -3.66 0.97
C ALA A 14 0.06 -3.03 2.02
N LYS A 15 -0.90 -3.81 2.52
CA LYS A 15 -1.85 -3.30 3.53
C LYS A 15 -1.18 -2.99 4.87
N ALA A 16 -0.20 -3.79 5.29
CA ALA A 16 0.55 -3.51 6.51
C ALA A 16 1.32 -2.18 6.39
N VAL A 17 1.98 -1.95 5.24
CA VAL A 17 2.66 -0.67 4.95
C VAL A 17 1.69 0.51 4.96
N SER A 18 0.55 0.41 4.26
CA SER A 18 -0.47 1.46 4.27
C SER A 18 -0.98 1.76 5.68
N THR A 19 -1.13 0.73 6.53
CA THR A 19 -1.58 0.93 7.92
C THR A 19 -0.56 1.72 8.74
N VAL A 20 0.74 1.49 8.53
CA VAL A 20 1.82 2.25 9.20
C VAL A 20 1.85 3.70 8.69
N ILE A 21 1.65 3.92 7.39
CA ILE A 21 1.59 5.28 6.80
C ILE A 21 0.37 6.04 7.34
N ASP A 22 -0.79 5.39 7.39
CA ASP A 22 -2.01 5.96 7.93
C ASP A 22 -1.81 6.37 9.40
N TYR A 23 -1.17 5.52 10.21
CA TYR A 23 -0.85 5.85 11.60
C TYR A 23 0.07 7.07 11.70
N GLN A 24 1.12 7.13 10.88
CA GLN A 24 2.05 8.27 10.85
C GLN A 24 1.37 9.58 10.49
N PHE A 25 0.56 9.58 9.43
CA PHE A 25 -0.13 10.77 8.98
C PHE A 25 -1.14 11.26 10.03
N ASN A 26 -1.99 10.37 10.54
CA ASN A 26 -2.97 10.74 11.57
C ASN A 26 -2.29 11.22 12.86
N GLY A 27 -1.23 10.55 13.31
CA GLY A 27 -0.48 10.95 14.49
C GLY A 27 0.17 12.33 14.34
N LEU A 28 0.73 12.65 13.17
CA LEU A 28 1.31 13.98 12.91
C LEU A 28 0.23 15.07 12.81
N VAL A 29 -0.93 14.77 12.19
CA VAL A 29 -2.07 15.69 12.17
C VAL A 29 -2.57 15.96 13.59
N GLU A 30 -2.65 14.93 14.44
CA GLU A 30 -3.06 15.08 15.83
C GLU A 30 -2.09 15.95 16.64
N LEU A 31 -0.79 15.81 16.42
CA LEU A 31 0.23 16.61 17.12
C LEU A 31 0.28 18.07 16.68
N ALA A 32 0.13 18.35 15.38
CA ALA A 32 0.34 19.70 14.85
C ALA A 32 -0.95 20.49 14.55
N VAL A 33 -2.13 19.86 14.58
CA VAL A 33 -3.42 20.56 14.43
C VAL A 33 -4.23 20.43 15.71
N SER A 34 -4.48 21.57 16.35
CA SER A 34 -5.33 21.67 17.54
C SER A 34 -6.78 21.98 17.15
N GLY A 35 -7.73 21.34 17.81
CA GLY A 35 -9.16 21.55 17.58
C GLY A 35 -9.78 20.63 16.52
N THR A 36 -10.95 20.08 16.84
CA THR A 36 -11.65 19.11 16.01
C THR A 36 -12.09 19.68 14.66
N GLU A 37 -12.53 20.95 14.63
CA GLU A 37 -12.97 21.62 13.40
C GLU A 37 -11.82 21.77 12.39
N ALA A 38 -10.66 22.24 12.85
CA ALA A 38 -9.47 22.39 12.00
C ALA A 38 -8.97 21.05 11.45
N ARG A 39 -8.97 19.99 12.27
CA ARG A 39 -8.65 18.62 11.83
C ARG A 39 -9.63 18.13 10.76
N THR A 40 -10.92 18.37 10.97
CA THR A 40 -11.98 17.96 10.03
C THR A 40 -11.84 18.69 8.70
N ALA A 41 -11.57 20.00 8.73
CA ALA A 41 -11.32 20.78 7.51
C ALA A 41 -10.09 20.25 6.74
N LEU A 42 -8.98 19.98 7.45
CA LEU A 42 -7.77 19.40 6.83
C LEU A 42 -8.06 18.05 6.19
N PHE A 43 -8.74 17.14 6.88
CA PHE A 43 -9.10 15.84 6.31
C PHE A 43 -10.05 16.01 5.11
N GLY A 44 -11.01 16.93 5.17
CA GLY A 44 -11.87 17.25 4.05
C GLY A 44 -11.08 17.65 2.79
N THR A 45 -10.16 18.59 2.93
CA THR A 45 -9.27 18.99 1.82
C THR A 45 -8.39 17.82 1.36
N PHE A 46 -7.81 17.07 2.28
CA PHE A 46 -6.96 15.92 1.98
C PHE A 46 -7.71 14.86 1.15
N TYR A 47 -8.92 14.47 1.56
CA TYR A 47 -9.72 13.47 0.85
C TYR A 47 -10.19 13.96 -0.52
N THR A 48 -10.50 15.25 -0.66
CA THR A 48 -10.80 15.85 -1.97
C THR A 48 -9.60 15.76 -2.92
N VAL A 49 -8.42 16.20 -2.47
CA VAL A 49 -7.19 16.11 -3.26
C VAL A 49 -6.86 14.66 -3.58
N LEU A 50 -7.04 13.75 -2.63
CA LEU A 50 -6.85 12.31 -2.83
C LEU A 50 -7.73 11.75 -3.94
N ASN A 51 -9.03 12.01 -3.90
CA ASN A 51 -9.96 11.46 -4.88
C ASN A 51 -9.70 12.02 -6.28
N VAL A 52 -9.43 13.33 -6.40
CA VAL A 52 -9.08 13.95 -7.69
C VAL A 52 -7.76 13.39 -8.23
N THR A 53 -6.75 13.26 -7.37
CA THR A 53 -5.45 12.68 -7.76
C THR A 53 -5.60 11.22 -8.17
N SER A 54 -6.34 10.43 -7.39
CA SER A 54 -6.62 9.02 -7.70
C SER A 54 -7.30 8.86 -9.05
N LEU A 55 -8.29 9.71 -9.36
CA LEU A 55 -8.98 9.69 -10.64
C LEU A 55 -8.02 10.05 -11.80
N ALA A 56 -7.23 11.11 -11.64
CA ALA A 56 -6.26 11.53 -12.64
C ALA A 56 -5.22 10.42 -12.91
N VAL A 57 -4.68 9.80 -11.85
CA VAL A 57 -3.74 8.68 -11.95
C VAL A 57 -4.39 7.49 -12.62
N GLN A 58 -5.65 7.15 -12.27
CA GLN A 58 -6.35 6.02 -12.86
C GLN A 58 -6.59 6.19 -14.37
N LEU A 59 -7.02 7.39 -14.81
CA LEU A 59 -7.29 7.67 -16.21
C LEU A 59 -6.00 7.81 -17.04
N LEU A 60 -4.99 8.50 -16.50
CA LEU A 60 -3.80 8.89 -17.26
C LEU A 60 -2.64 7.92 -17.08
N LEU A 61 -2.40 7.45 -15.86
CA LEU A 61 -1.18 6.74 -15.49
C LEU A 61 -1.38 5.23 -15.58
N THR A 62 -2.49 4.68 -15.08
CA THR A 62 -2.75 3.22 -15.06
C THR A 62 -2.69 2.60 -16.44
N SER A 63 -3.43 3.16 -17.40
CA SER A 63 -3.44 2.64 -18.79
C SER A 63 -2.05 2.72 -19.44
N ARG A 64 -1.33 3.84 -19.25
CA ARG A 64 0.01 4.02 -19.83
C ARG A 64 1.05 3.09 -19.21
N LEU A 65 1.04 2.92 -17.90
CA LEU A 65 1.96 2.03 -17.20
C LEU A 65 1.73 0.58 -17.61
N PHE A 66 0.48 0.13 -17.66
CA PHE A 66 0.18 -1.26 -18.01
C PHE A 66 0.56 -1.57 -19.45
N ASN A 67 0.31 -0.64 -20.38
CA ASN A 67 0.67 -0.81 -21.79
C ASN A 67 2.19 -0.73 -22.04
N ARG A 68 2.95 0.07 -21.28
CA ARG A 68 4.40 0.25 -21.51
C ARG A 68 5.29 -0.68 -20.69
N LEU A 69 4.96 -0.90 -19.42
CA LEU A 69 5.80 -1.63 -18.47
C LEU A 69 5.26 -3.04 -18.17
N GLY A 70 4.00 -3.31 -18.51
CA GLY A 70 3.29 -4.50 -18.06
C GLY A 70 2.85 -4.40 -16.60
N VAL A 71 1.87 -5.21 -16.21
CA VAL A 71 1.24 -5.16 -14.88
C VAL A 71 2.25 -5.34 -13.75
N HIS A 72 3.13 -6.32 -13.93
CA HIS A 72 4.13 -6.73 -12.96
C HIS A 72 5.14 -5.63 -12.59
N ARG A 73 5.68 -4.90 -13.57
CA ARG A 73 6.61 -3.78 -13.33
C ARG A 73 5.85 -2.52 -12.90
N SER A 74 4.59 -2.39 -13.29
CA SER A 74 3.75 -1.28 -12.82
C SER A 74 3.49 -1.38 -11.32
N LEU A 75 3.32 -2.60 -10.79
CA LEU A 75 3.14 -2.83 -9.36
C LEU A 75 4.38 -2.53 -8.51
N THR A 76 5.60 -2.56 -9.08
CA THR A 76 6.81 -2.19 -8.33
C THR A 76 6.95 -0.68 -8.11
N VAL A 77 6.21 0.15 -8.86
CA VAL A 77 6.23 1.61 -8.69
C VAL A 77 5.76 2.00 -7.29
N LEU A 78 4.71 1.32 -6.78
CA LEU A 78 4.13 1.50 -5.45
C LEU A 78 5.16 1.37 -4.31
N PRO A 79 5.81 0.20 -4.09
CA PRO A 79 6.75 0.04 -2.98
C PRO A 79 7.96 0.97 -3.10
N VAL A 80 8.43 1.25 -4.32
CA VAL A 80 9.58 2.15 -4.54
C VAL A 80 9.24 3.58 -4.13
N GLY A 81 8.11 4.11 -4.59
CA GLY A 81 7.69 5.47 -4.23
C GLY A 81 7.45 5.62 -2.73
N LEU A 82 6.92 4.58 -2.08
CA LEU A 82 6.72 4.56 -0.64
C LEU A 82 8.02 4.48 0.15
N ALA A 83 9.01 3.70 -0.31
CA ALA A 83 10.32 3.67 0.33
C ALA A 83 10.97 5.06 0.30
N ILE A 84 10.95 5.73 -0.87
CA ILE A 84 11.48 7.08 -1.03
C ILE A 84 10.72 8.07 -0.12
N GLY A 85 9.39 8.00 -0.11
CA GLY A 85 8.54 8.85 0.71
C GLY A 85 8.79 8.69 2.21
N LEU A 86 8.91 7.45 2.68
CA LEU A 86 9.20 7.15 4.09
C LEU A 86 10.60 7.59 4.50
N ILE A 87 11.61 7.38 3.65
CA ILE A 87 12.97 7.90 3.89
C ILE A 87 12.93 9.43 3.95
N GLY A 88 12.21 10.08 3.04
CA GLY A 88 12.01 11.53 3.04
C GLY A 88 11.35 12.02 4.33
N LEU A 89 10.36 11.29 4.85
CA LEU A 89 9.68 11.61 6.10
C LEU A 89 10.59 11.45 7.34
N LEU A 90 11.55 10.52 7.31
CA LEU A 90 12.56 10.38 8.37
C LEU A 90 13.56 11.54 8.38
N VAL A 91 13.88 12.10 7.21
CA VAL A 91 14.82 13.23 7.09
C VAL A 91 14.12 14.57 7.37
N ILE A 92 12.91 14.76 6.84
CA ILE A 92 12.13 15.99 6.96
C ILE A 92 10.77 15.64 7.54
N PRO A 93 10.65 15.56 8.88
CA PRO A 93 9.38 15.23 9.49
C PRO A 93 8.40 16.41 9.43
N GLY A 94 7.18 16.13 9.00
CA GLY A 94 6.12 17.13 8.98
C GLY A 94 4.82 16.62 8.36
N ILE A 95 3.71 17.30 8.69
CA ILE A 95 2.38 16.96 8.16
C ILE A 95 2.38 17.01 6.62
N ALA A 96 3.06 17.98 6.02
CA ALA A 96 3.10 18.11 4.55
C ALA A 96 3.73 16.88 3.89
N VAL A 97 4.90 16.44 4.37
CA VAL A 97 5.58 15.25 3.84
C VAL A 97 4.77 13.99 4.11
N ALA A 98 4.25 13.82 5.33
CA ALA A 98 3.42 12.67 5.69
C ALA A 98 2.12 12.62 4.85
N GLY A 99 1.53 13.78 4.60
CA GLY A 99 0.36 13.94 3.74
C GLY A 99 0.68 13.55 2.29
N LEU A 100 1.83 13.96 1.75
CA LEU A 100 2.27 13.54 0.41
C LEU A 100 2.49 12.02 0.33
N VAL A 101 3.10 11.41 1.35
CA VAL A 101 3.29 9.95 1.41
C VAL A 101 1.95 9.22 1.49
N ALA A 102 1.03 9.67 2.35
CA ALA A 102 -0.31 9.10 2.47
C ALA A 102 -1.15 9.30 1.20
N LEU A 103 -1.02 10.46 0.55
CA LEU A 103 -1.66 10.77 -0.73
C LEU A 103 -1.16 9.83 -1.83
N TYR A 104 0.16 9.64 -1.92
CA TYR A 104 0.78 8.71 -2.85
C TYR A 104 0.32 7.27 -2.59
N ASP A 105 0.41 6.80 -1.35
CA ASP A 105 -0.01 5.45 -0.96
C ASP A 105 -1.44 5.15 -1.39
N ARG A 106 -2.38 6.01 -0.98
CA ARG A 106 -3.81 5.78 -1.21
C ARG A 106 -4.17 5.95 -2.69
N SER A 107 -3.68 7.00 -3.37
CA SER A 107 -4.00 7.24 -4.78
C SER A 107 -3.47 6.13 -5.69
N MET A 108 -2.25 5.66 -5.45
CA MET A 108 -1.66 4.58 -6.23
C MET A 108 -2.30 3.23 -5.92
N ASN A 109 -2.63 2.94 -4.65
CA ASN A 109 -3.29 1.68 -4.29
C ASN A 109 -4.71 1.60 -4.88
N TYR A 110 -5.49 2.68 -4.84
CA TYR A 110 -6.83 2.70 -5.42
C TYR A 110 -6.84 2.58 -6.94
N SER A 111 -5.80 3.07 -7.61
CA SER A 111 -5.68 3.01 -9.06
C SER A 111 -4.87 1.79 -9.54
N LEU A 112 -3.54 1.89 -9.52
CA LEU A 112 -2.60 0.86 -9.99
C LEU A 112 -2.69 -0.43 -9.17
N GLY A 113 -2.76 -0.32 -7.84
CA GLY A 113 -2.80 -1.47 -6.95
C GLY A 113 -4.04 -2.33 -7.19
N GLN A 114 -5.22 -1.71 -7.20
CA GLN A 114 -6.47 -2.40 -7.44
C GLN A 114 -6.53 -2.99 -8.84
N THR A 115 -6.22 -2.21 -9.88
CA THR A 115 -6.26 -2.69 -11.27
C THR A 115 -5.25 -3.83 -11.48
N GLY A 116 -4.06 -3.71 -10.90
CA GLY A 116 -3.01 -4.71 -11.05
C GLY A 116 -3.38 -6.03 -10.36
N LYS A 117 -3.91 -5.97 -9.13
CA LYS A 117 -4.44 -7.16 -8.45
C LYS A 117 -5.53 -7.86 -9.26
N GLU A 118 -6.46 -7.10 -9.86
CA GLU A 118 -7.52 -7.70 -10.69
C GLU A 118 -6.95 -8.45 -11.89
N VAL A 119 -5.91 -7.92 -12.53
CA VAL A 119 -5.23 -8.63 -13.62
C VAL A 119 -4.52 -9.89 -13.09
N LEU A 120 -3.89 -9.84 -11.91
CA LEU A 120 -3.28 -11.03 -11.31
C LEU A 120 -4.31 -12.13 -10.98
N TYR A 121 -5.56 -11.77 -10.67
CA TYR A 121 -6.62 -12.76 -10.47
C TYR A 121 -7.03 -13.46 -11.78
N VAL A 122 -6.80 -12.87 -12.96
CA VAL A 122 -7.14 -13.48 -14.25
C VAL A 122 -6.36 -14.78 -14.48
N SER A 123 -5.13 -14.86 -13.98
CA SER A 123 -4.25 -16.03 -14.08
C SER A 123 -4.68 -17.21 -13.20
N ILE A 124 -5.72 -17.06 -12.35
CA ILE A 124 -6.22 -18.10 -11.45
C ILE A 124 -7.46 -18.76 -12.07
N PRO A 125 -7.55 -20.10 -12.16
CA PRO A 125 -8.76 -20.80 -12.62
C PRO A 125 -10.03 -20.34 -11.89
N SER A 126 -11.15 -20.23 -12.60
CA SER A 126 -12.42 -19.70 -12.09
C SER A 126 -12.89 -20.34 -10.80
N GLU A 127 -12.73 -21.66 -10.69
CA GLU A 127 -13.18 -22.49 -9.58
C GLU A 127 -12.45 -22.12 -8.29
N VAL A 128 -11.14 -21.87 -8.40
CA VAL A 128 -10.29 -21.45 -7.28
C VAL A 128 -10.50 -19.96 -7.00
N ARG A 129 -10.55 -19.13 -8.05
CA ARG A 129 -10.67 -17.66 -7.96
C ARG A 129 -11.89 -17.24 -7.14
N TYR A 130 -13.03 -17.91 -7.33
CA TYR A 130 -14.27 -17.60 -6.61
C TYR A 130 -14.12 -17.73 -5.09
N GLN A 131 -13.32 -18.70 -4.62
CA GLN A 131 -13.10 -18.94 -3.20
C GLN A 131 -12.02 -18.02 -2.63
N VAL A 132 -10.96 -17.77 -3.39
CA VAL A 132 -9.76 -17.09 -2.87
C VAL A 132 -9.82 -15.58 -2.99
N LYS A 133 -10.54 -15.04 -3.99
CA LYS A 133 -10.67 -13.59 -4.16
C LYS A 133 -11.32 -12.92 -2.95
N PRO A 134 -12.49 -13.38 -2.44
CA PRO A 134 -13.06 -12.81 -1.20
C PRO A 134 -12.16 -12.99 0.01
N LEU A 135 -11.47 -14.13 0.12
CA LEU A 135 -10.53 -14.40 1.21
C LEU A 135 -9.37 -13.39 1.23
N ILE A 136 -8.81 -13.10 0.06
CA ILE A 136 -7.70 -12.14 -0.07
C ILE A 136 -8.20 -10.70 0.07
N ASP A 137 -9.27 -10.34 -0.64
CA ASP A 137 -9.76 -8.96 -0.72
C ASP A 137 -10.40 -8.49 0.60
N ALA A 138 -11.01 -9.39 1.38
CA ALA A 138 -11.63 -9.05 2.66
C ALA A 138 -10.81 -9.55 3.86
N ALA A 139 -10.68 -10.87 4.02
CA ALA A 139 -10.13 -11.45 5.24
C ALA A 139 -8.64 -11.12 5.43
N ALA A 140 -7.83 -11.32 4.40
CA ALA A 140 -6.39 -11.03 4.48
C ALA A 140 -6.14 -9.53 4.70
N PHE A 141 -6.93 -8.66 4.05
CA PHE A 141 -6.80 -7.22 4.20
C PHE A 141 -7.12 -6.75 5.62
N ARG A 142 -8.22 -7.25 6.22
CA ARG A 142 -8.61 -6.95 7.60
C ARG A 142 -7.61 -7.53 8.60
N PHE A 143 -7.13 -8.74 8.36
CA PHE A 143 -6.16 -9.40 9.23
C PHE A 143 -4.81 -8.66 9.21
N ALA A 144 -4.31 -8.29 8.02
CA ALA A 144 -3.09 -7.49 7.88
C ALA A 144 -3.21 -6.15 8.61
N GLN A 145 -4.34 -5.45 8.44
CA GLN A 145 -4.60 -4.19 9.13
C GLN A 145 -4.65 -4.36 10.66
N GLY A 146 -5.33 -5.41 11.14
CA GLY A 146 -5.41 -5.72 12.56
C GLY A 146 -4.05 -6.04 13.18
N MET A 147 -3.27 -6.93 12.54
CA MET A 147 -1.93 -7.26 13.01
C MET A 147 -0.99 -6.06 13.00
N ALA A 148 -1.00 -5.26 11.92
CA ALA A 148 -0.20 -4.04 11.85
C ALA A 148 -0.62 -3.05 12.94
N GLY A 149 -1.92 -2.86 13.17
CA GLY A 149 -2.44 -2.00 14.23
C GLY A 149 -2.04 -2.48 15.63
N VAL A 150 -2.15 -3.78 15.93
CA VAL A 150 -1.69 -4.35 17.20
C VAL A 150 -0.18 -4.17 17.37
N GLY A 151 0.60 -4.42 16.32
CA GLY A 151 2.05 -4.21 16.33
C GLY A 151 2.42 -2.75 16.63
N LEU A 152 1.72 -1.80 16.01
CA LEU A 152 1.89 -0.36 16.28
C LEU A 152 1.52 0.00 17.72
N LEU A 153 0.40 -0.52 18.25
CA LEU A 153 -0.02 -0.29 19.64
C LEU A 153 1.02 -0.82 20.64
N VAL A 154 1.53 -2.02 20.43
CA VAL A 154 2.58 -2.62 21.27
C VAL A 154 3.85 -1.79 21.21
N ALA A 155 4.28 -1.41 20.01
CA ALA A 155 5.47 -0.58 19.83
C ALA A 155 5.33 0.82 20.46
N GLN A 156 4.14 1.44 20.38
CA GLN A 156 3.84 2.71 21.04
C GLN A 156 3.90 2.59 22.57
N ARG A 157 3.34 1.50 23.13
CA ARG A 157 3.35 1.24 24.58
C ARG A 157 4.76 0.99 25.13
N LEU A 158 5.61 0.32 24.36
CA LEU A 158 6.97 -0.04 24.79
C LEU A 158 7.96 1.13 24.63
N GLY A 159 7.80 1.97 23.61
CA GLY A 159 8.86 2.90 23.20
C GLY A 159 8.57 4.40 23.35
N HIS A 160 7.33 4.83 23.57
CA HIS A 160 6.93 6.26 23.52
C HIS A 160 7.54 7.02 22.32
N LEU A 161 7.70 6.33 21.19
CA LEU A 161 8.42 6.85 20.05
C LEU A 161 7.55 7.85 19.27
N PRO A 162 8.17 8.89 18.66
CA PRO A 162 7.45 9.80 17.80
C PRO A 162 6.89 9.07 16.56
N PRO A 163 5.72 9.47 16.02
CA PRO A 163 5.06 8.78 14.91
C PRO A 163 5.98 8.49 13.71
N GLN A 164 6.88 9.42 13.40
CA GLN A 164 7.83 9.37 12.28
C GLN A 164 8.70 8.10 12.27
N THR A 165 9.13 7.63 13.45
CA THR A 165 10.04 6.49 13.59
C THR A 165 9.39 5.16 13.24
N PHE A 166 8.06 5.08 13.25
CA PHE A 166 7.34 3.89 12.82
C PHE A 166 7.51 3.63 11.32
N GLY A 167 7.96 4.62 10.53
CA GLY A 167 8.39 4.42 9.14
C GLY A 167 9.50 3.38 9.00
N LEU A 168 10.35 3.20 10.02
CA LEU A 168 11.39 2.17 10.03
C LEU A 168 10.80 0.75 10.03
N LEU A 169 9.62 0.55 10.63
CA LEU A 169 8.91 -0.74 10.60
C LEU A 169 8.28 -1.02 9.23
N ALA A 170 7.95 0.03 8.46
CA ALA A 170 7.40 -0.10 7.13
C ALA A 170 8.46 -0.47 6.07
N LEU A 171 9.72 -0.03 6.23
CA LEU A 171 10.81 -0.37 5.29
C LEU A 171 11.02 -1.88 5.06
N PRO A 172 11.13 -2.75 6.10
CA PRO A 172 11.26 -4.19 5.87
C PRO A 172 9.99 -4.79 5.25
N LEU A 173 8.81 -4.27 5.58
CA LEU A 173 7.56 -4.70 4.94
C LEU A 173 7.52 -4.34 3.46
N ILE A 174 8.07 -3.18 3.07
CA ILE A 174 8.25 -2.79 1.67
C ILE A 174 9.23 -3.73 0.96
N ALA A 175 10.32 -4.15 1.61
CA ALA A 175 11.23 -5.13 1.04
C ALA A 175 10.55 -6.49 0.79
N VAL A 176 9.73 -6.95 1.75
CA VAL A 176 8.91 -8.17 1.59
C VAL A 176 7.91 -8.01 0.44
N TRP A 177 7.24 -6.86 0.35
CA TRP A 177 6.31 -6.56 -0.73
C TRP A 177 7.00 -6.56 -2.10
N TRP A 178 8.13 -5.89 -2.23
CA TRP A 178 8.94 -5.88 -3.45
C TRP A 178 9.32 -7.31 -3.83
N LEU A 179 9.87 -8.10 -2.89
CA LEU A 179 10.27 -9.48 -3.15
C LEU A 179 9.09 -10.36 -3.57
N ALA A 180 7.91 -10.16 -2.96
CA ALA A 180 6.69 -10.87 -3.35
C ALA A 180 6.32 -10.59 -4.82
N ILE A 181 6.43 -9.34 -5.29
CA ILE A 181 6.18 -8.99 -6.70
C ILE A 181 7.14 -9.75 -7.64
N HIS A 182 8.44 -9.77 -7.36
CA HIS A 182 9.41 -10.47 -8.20
C HIS A 182 9.24 -11.99 -8.18
N ARG A 183 8.88 -12.58 -7.04
CA ARG A 183 8.57 -14.01 -6.96
C ARG A 183 7.31 -14.35 -7.75
N LEU A 184 6.32 -13.47 -7.75
CA LEU A 184 5.08 -13.64 -8.52
C LEU A 184 5.37 -13.60 -10.03
N GLN A 185 6.18 -12.62 -10.48
CA GLN A 185 6.68 -12.53 -11.86
C GLN A 185 7.39 -13.81 -12.32
N ALA A 186 8.31 -14.32 -11.49
CA ALA A 186 9.09 -15.51 -11.84
C ALA A 186 8.21 -16.77 -11.96
N VAL A 187 7.21 -16.90 -11.09
CA VAL A 187 6.26 -18.00 -11.18
C VAL A 187 5.45 -17.90 -12.46
N GLU A 188 4.90 -16.74 -12.79
CA GLU A 188 4.08 -16.56 -13.99
C GLU A 188 4.88 -16.81 -15.28
N ALA A 189 6.11 -16.32 -15.36
CA ALA A 189 7.01 -16.60 -16.49
C ALA A 189 7.27 -18.11 -16.68
N ALA A 190 7.43 -18.86 -15.59
CA ALA A 190 7.63 -20.30 -15.63
C ALA A 190 6.38 -21.09 -16.06
N TRP A 191 5.18 -20.55 -15.85
CA TRP A 191 3.93 -21.14 -16.35
C TRP A 191 3.77 -20.94 -17.85
N VAL A 192 4.07 -19.75 -18.36
CA VAL A 192 3.97 -19.43 -19.80
C VAL A 192 4.92 -20.28 -20.63
N GLN A 193 6.12 -20.61 -20.12
CA GLN A 193 7.08 -21.47 -20.83
C GLN A 193 6.71 -22.96 -20.87
N ARG A 194 5.69 -23.39 -20.10
CA ARG A 194 5.22 -24.79 -20.06
C ARG A 194 4.01 -25.05 -20.95
N LEU A 195 3.49 -24.00 -21.59
CA LEU A 195 2.41 -24.05 -22.59
C LEU A 195 3.02 -23.98 -23.99
#